data_AF-A0A6A4H3E1-F1
#
_entry.id   AF-A0A6A4H3E1-F1
#
_cell.length_a   1.000
_cell.length_b   1.000
_cell.length_c   1.000
_cell.angle_alpha   90.00
_cell.angle_beta   90.00
_cell.angle_gamma   90.00
#
_symmetry.space_group_name_H-M   'P 1'
#
loop_
_entity.id
_entity.type
_entity.pdbx_description
1 polymer ?
#
loop_
_entity_poly.entity_id
_entity_poly.type
_entity_poly.pdbx_seq_one_letter_code
_entity_poly.pdbx_strand_id
1 'polypeptide(L)'
;MSELEDLFQSLDFYRSKDKKGQAKNIDRFRTRPDKHTQRKAWNDHFERDISRKYDSFTYTCVMTEDRTDYDTISCWQSSPITELNQDNAILTKEIMEVEGHLIARASENIVYGSFEADWKKLDVEKKKEIVLEGLYRGACDAPRDNSRISCPEMTIKGLIGDSEYNLINLLKRLIEHDPIGNGHVQEIYLFRHPYIDHEFRYTEKAPEKLKAFRYRSTLLRNYYIVFTLYGILAAFLGHEPLKLTPAQFSSESSLDAEERKRSHRKCREDYKNSPRKVDESQCMEEGARKVYACYNCKSMTKDRTSLKRCGRCKLVWYCTPECQAKDWNDHKKYCCHKKFDPKLLTPTSEGRPDQFIGCPEAVPGFIRTPALHRQIWYLSKADSQERDYHINTKYDHTKSILVNPSTKLEFLVARRRAMASGSVSAIFRMYEIIELDKDEYIKVGVPMDLVRRQFEVEYRISMTPSTKQSAEPWTPPTAREIVEERAYLLKRLRSVNSSDIDLLVPPLPVLR
;
A
#
# COMPACT_ATOMS: atom_id res chain seq x y z
N MET A 1 -40.68 5.70 1.63
CA MET A 1 -40.61 7.14 1.28
C MET A 1 -40.96 8.01 2.49
N SER A 2 -41.99 7.68 3.28
CA SER A 2 -42.30 8.40 4.53
C SER A 2 -41.35 8.12 5.70
N GLU A 3 -40.62 6.99 5.71
CA GLU A 3 -39.61 6.68 6.75
C GLU A 3 -38.22 7.32 6.48
N LEU A 4 -38.04 7.98 5.33
CA LEU A 4 -36.84 8.76 5.02
C LEU A 4 -37.00 10.24 5.39
N GLU A 5 -38.23 10.75 5.53
CA GLU A 5 -38.50 12.13 5.93
C GLU A 5 -38.21 12.37 7.42
N ASP A 6 -38.39 11.36 8.28
CA ASP A 6 -38.06 11.46 9.71
C ASP A 6 -36.53 11.52 9.98
N LEU A 7 -35.71 10.98 9.07
CA LEU A 7 -34.25 11.13 9.18
C LEU A 7 -33.80 12.55 8.80
N PHE A 8 -34.51 13.21 7.89
CA PHE A 8 -34.24 14.59 7.46
C PHE A 8 -34.82 15.64 8.41
N GLN A 9 -35.88 15.34 9.17
CA GLN A 9 -36.38 16.27 10.21
C GLN A 9 -35.47 16.36 11.44
N SER A 10 -34.56 15.41 11.64
CA SER A 10 -33.49 15.52 12.65
C SER A 10 -32.33 16.46 12.26
N LEU A 11 -32.32 16.96 11.01
CA LEU A 11 -31.30 17.90 10.50
C LEU A 11 -31.70 19.39 10.62
N ASP A 12 -32.88 19.71 11.16
CA ASP A 12 -33.34 21.10 11.37
C ASP A 12 -32.98 21.71 12.75
N PHE A 13 -32.17 21.01 13.55
CA PHE A 13 -31.53 21.64 14.70
C PHE A 13 -30.31 22.43 14.21
N TYR A 14 -30.42 23.77 14.18
CA TYR A 14 -29.37 24.78 14.49
C TYR A 14 -29.58 26.10 13.71
N ARG A 15 -30.65 26.81 14.03
CA ARG A 15 -30.66 28.29 14.00
C ARG A 15 -31.16 28.81 15.34
N SER A 16 -30.32 28.82 16.37
CA SER A 16 -30.66 29.60 17.56
C SER A 16 -30.34 31.07 17.27
N LYS A 17 -31.40 31.88 17.21
CA LYS A 17 -31.31 33.34 17.13
C LYS A 17 -31.05 33.87 18.53
N ASP A 18 -30.20 34.88 18.65
CA ASP A 18 -30.08 35.61 19.92
C ASP A 18 -31.34 36.45 20.20
N LYS A 19 -31.40 37.10 21.36
CA LYS A 19 -32.52 37.98 21.77
C LYS A 19 -32.77 39.16 20.81
N LYS A 20 -31.94 39.35 19.77
CA LYS A 20 -32.09 40.36 18.72
C LYS A 20 -32.33 39.78 17.32
N GLY A 21 -32.58 38.48 17.20
CA GLY A 21 -32.99 37.85 15.94
C GLY A 21 -31.86 37.59 14.94
N GLN A 22 -30.59 37.83 15.28
CA GLN A 22 -29.47 37.53 14.41
C GLN A 22 -29.05 36.06 14.55
N ALA A 23 -28.78 35.41 13.41
CA ALA A 23 -28.27 34.04 13.38
C ALA A 23 -26.88 34.00 14.02
N LYS A 24 -26.76 33.44 15.23
CA LYS A 24 -25.43 33.15 15.77
C LYS A 24 -24.83 31.99 14.98
N ASN A 25 -23.65 32.22 14.43
CA ASN A 25 -22.79 31.17 13.86
C ASN A 25 -22.16 30.39 15.04
N ILE A 26 -22.97 29.57 15.73
CA ILE A 26 -22.61 28.91 17.01
C ILE A 26 -21.58 27.80 16.84
N ASP A 27 -21.34 27.30 15.64
CA ASP A 27 -20.49 26.13 15.45
C ASP A 27 -18.99 26.44 15.22
N ARG A 28 -18.55 27.69 15.44
CA ARG A 28 -17.16 28.10 15.14
C ARG A 28 -16.11 27.60 16.15
N PHE A 29 -16.48 26.90 17.24
CA PHE A 29 -15.56 26.67 18.36
C PHE A 29 -15.83 25.40 19.20
N ARG A 30 -16.10 24.24 18.59
CA ARG A 30 -16.09 22.99 19.37
C ARG A 30 -14.68 22.42 19.38
N THR A 31 -14.07 22.38 20.57
CA THR A 31 -12.84 21.61 20.82
C THR A 31 -13.04 20.17 20.36
N ARG A 32 -12.03 19.61 19.71
CA ARG A 32 -12.06 18.24 19.19
C ARG A 32 -12.08 17.26 20.38
N PRO A 33 -13.04 16.31 20.40
CA PRO A 33 -13.07 15.26 21.43
C PRO A 33 -11.79 14.43 21.39
N ASP A 34 -11.23 14.12 22.56
CA ASP A 34 -9.98 13.34 22.69
C ASP A 34 -10.14 11.94 22.06
N LYS A 35 -9.20 11.56 21.19
CA LYS A 35 -9.29 10.29 20.45
C LYS A 35 -9.04 9.08 21.32
N HIS A 36 -8.34 9.21 22.45
CA HIS A 36 -8.00 8.09 23.33
C HIS A 36 -9.14 7.74 24.29
N THR A 37 -9.93 8.74 24.71
CA THR A 37 -10.98 8.63 25.71
C THR A 37 -12.40 8.78 25.14
N GLN A 38 -12.55 9.46 23.99
CA GLN A 38 -13.85 9.78 23.38
C GLN A 38 -13.91 9.42 21.89
N ARG A 39 -13.44 8.22 21.51
CA ARG A 39 -13.31 7.73 20.12
C ARG A 39 -14.51 7.97 19.22
N LYS A 40 -15.73 7.66 19.68
CA LYS A 40 -16.94 7.83 18.87
C LYS A 40 -17.21 9.31 18.60
N ALA A 41 -17.19 10.15 19.62
CA ALA A 41 -17.40 11.59 19.47
C ALA A 41 -16.30 12.25 18.62
N TRP A 42 -15.05 11.77 18.75
CA TRP A 42 -13.91 12.15 17.91
C TRP A 42 -14.16 11.82 16.44
N ASN A 43 -14.61 10.59 16.14
CA ASN A 43 -14.96 10.20 14.78
C ASN A 43 -16.11 11.03 14.22
N ASP A 44 -17.18 11.20 14.98
CA ASP A 44 -18.35 11.98 14.57
C ASP A 44 -17.97 13.45 14.26
N HIS A 45 -16.97 14.00 14.98
CA HIS A 45 -16.42 15.31 14.69
C HIS A 45 -15.74 15.35 13.31
N PHE A 46 -14.89 14.38 13.00
CA PHE A 46 -14.24 14.29 11.69
C PHE A 46 -15.22 14.07 10.54
N GLU A 47 -16.22 13.20 10.72
CA GLU A 47 -17.22 12.95 9.66
C GLU A 47 -18.04 14.21 9.37
N ARG A 48 -18.39 15.01 10.40
CA ARG A 48 -19.04 16.32 10.18
C ARG A 48 -18.15 17.30 9.41
N ASP A 49 -16.86 17.37 9.74
CA ASP A 49 -15.91 18.26 9.06
C ASP A 49 -15.69 17.84 7.59
N ILE A 50 -15.60 16.54 7.33
CA ILE A 50 -15.54 15.97 5.97
C ILE A 50 -16.82 16.33 5.21
N SER A 51 -18.00 16.01 5.76
CA SER A 51 -19.28 16.35 5.14
C SER A 51 -19.39 17.85 4.83
N ARG A 52 -19.04 18.72 5.78
CA ARG A 52 -19.04 20.17 5.54
C ARG A 52 -18.08 20.59 4.43
N LYS A 53 -16.90 19.97 4.33
CA LYS A 53 -15.89 20.32 3.31
C LYS A 53 -16.30 19.83 1.92
N TYR A 54 -16.90 18.65 1.81
CA TYR A 54 -17.10 17.97 0.53
C TYR A 54 -18.55 17.92 0.04
N ASP A 55 -19.56 17.92 0.92
CA ASP A 55 -20.99 17.85 0.52
C ASP A 55 -21.48 19.18 -0.08
N SER A 56 -20.91 20.32 0.34
CA SER A 56 -21.27 21.64 -0.20
C SER A 56 -20.52 22.01 -1.48
N PHE A 57 -19.70 21.11 -2.03
CA PHE A 57 -18.83 21.43 -3.15
C PHE A 57 -19.57 21.27 -4.48
N THR A 58 -19.96 22.38 -5.10
CA THR A 58 -20.39 22.39 -6.50
C THR A 58 -19.16 22.46 -7.41
N TYR A 59 -19.06 21.51 -8.36
CA TYR A 59 -17.97 21.37 -9.35
C TYR A 59 -17.70 22.63 -10.21
N THR A 60 -18.57 23.64 -10.11
CA THR A 60 -18.50 24.94 -10.79
C THR A 60 -17.56 25.96 -10.15
N CYS A 61 -16.89 25.64 -9.04
CA CYS A 61 -15.90 26.56 -8.48
C CYS A 61 -14.65 26.59 -9.38
N VAL A 62 -14.55 27.64 -10.19
CA VAL A 62 -13.35 27.99 -10.98
C VAL A 62 -12.23 28.35 -10.01
N MET A 63 -11.60 27.33 -9.42
CA MET A 63 -10.38 27.50 -8.65
C MET A 63 -9.25 27.63 -9.67
N THR A 64 -8.79 28.86 -9.89
CA THR A 64 -7.62 29.15 -10.71
C THR A 64 -6.45 28.28 -10.27
N GLU A 65 -5.74 27.65 -11.21
CA GLU A 65 -4.77 26.57 -10.99
C GLU A 65 -3.66 26.87 -9.98
N ASP A 66 -3.35 28.15 -9.74
CA ASP A 66 -2.33 28.61 -8.79
C ASP A 66 -2.92 29.39 -7.60
N ARG A 67 -4.23 29.31 -7.33
CA ARG A 67 -4.82 29.93 -6.13
C ARG A 67 -4.29 29.22 -4.89
N THR A 68 -3.30 29.86 -4.29
CA THR A 68 -2.95 29.63 -2.90
C THR A 68 -4.09 30.21 -2.07
N ASP A 69 -4.79 29.36 -1.30
CA ASP A 69 -5.67 29.91 -0.28
C ASP A 69 -4.78 30.74 0.69
N TYR A 70 -5.32 31.85 1.19
CA TYR A 70 -4.57 32.78 2.04
C TYR A 70 -3.97 32.09 3.29
N ASP A 71 -4.56 30.97 3.73
CA ASP A 71 -4.11 30.16 4.87
C ASP A 71 -2.89 29.28 4.52
N THR A 72 -2.74 28.92 3.25
CA THR A 72 -1.70 28.06 2.69
C THR A 72 -0.44 28.83 2.31
N ILE A 73 -0.55 30.11 1.92
CA ILE A 73 0.59 30.96 1.47
C ILE A 73 1.74 30.99 2.49
N SER A 74 1.43 31.13 3.78
CA SER A 74 2.47 31.33 4.80
C SER A 74 3.22 30.04 5.14
N CYS A 75 2.52 28.90 5.21
CA CYS A 75 3.06 27.65 5.74
C CYS A 75 4.09 26.97 4.83
N TRP A 76 3.96 27.07 3.51
CA TRP A 76 4.98 26.50 2.61
C TRP A 76 6.14 27.45 2.39
N GLN A 77 5.91 28.78 2.41
CA GLN A 77 6.97 29.78 2.28
C GLN A 77 7.98 29.75 3.45
N SER A 78 7.64 29.20 4.61
CA SER A 78 8.54 29.13 5.77
C SER A 78 9.58 28.00 5.74
N SER A 79 9.36 26.92 4.97
CA SER A 79 10.25 25.74 5.00
C SER A 79 11.26 25.74 3.84
N PRO A 80 12.57 25.52 4.07
CA PRO A 80 13.52 25.32 2.98
C PRO A 80 13.12 24.13 2.11
N ILE A 81 13.31 24.21 0.78
CA ILE A 81 12.94 23.09 -0.11
C ILE A 81 13.72 21.82 0.23
N THR A 82 14.96 21.94 0.69
CA THR A 82 15.77 20.79 1.13
C THR A 82 15.14 20.05 2.32
N GLU A 83 14.45 20.77 3.20
CA GLU A 83 13.70 20.21 4.32
C GLU A 83 12.40 19.54 3.83
N LEU A 84 11.67 20.18 2.92
CA LEU A 84 10.47 19.58 2.32
C LEU A 84 10.79 18.29 1.54
N ASN A 85 11.87 18.28 0.76
CA ASN A 85 12.32 17.09 0.04
C ASN A 85 12.71 15.97 1.00
N GLN A 86 13.37 16.32 2.12
CA GLN A 86 13.72 15.36 3.16
C GLN A 86 12.49 14.78 3.86
N ASP A 87 11.52 15.62 4.23
CA ASP A 87 10.24 15.20 4.81
C ASP A 87 9.49 14.27 3.85
N ASN A 88 9.44 14.63 2.57
CA ASN A 88 8.78 13.82 1.55
C ASN A 88 9.48 12.47 1.35
N ALA A 89 10.81 12.42 1.40
CA ALA A 89 11.55 11.15 1.33
C ALA A 89 11.27 10.25 2.54
N ILE A 90 11.16 10.83 3.75
CA ILE A 90 10.79 10.10 4.98
C ILE A 90 9.40 9.50 4.83
N LEU A 91 8.41 10.33 4.51
CA LEU A 91 7.03 9.89 4.33
C LEU A 91 6.94 8.82 3.24
N THR A 92 7.65 9.00 2.14
CA THR A 92 7.70 8.02 1.04
C THR A 92 8.19 6.66 1.56
N LYS A 93 9.33 6.62 2.25
CA LYS A 93 9.89 5.39 2.80
C LYS A 93 8.95 4.70 3.80
N GLU A 94 8.33 5.46 4.69
CA GLU A 94 7.40 4.93 5.70
C GLU A 94 6.10 4.40 5.08
N ILE A 95 5.54 5.12 4.11
CA ILE A 95 4.37 4.66 3.36
C ILE A 95 4.69 3.36 2.64
N MET A 96 5.83 3.28 1.94
CA MET A 96 6.22 2.05 1.21
C MET A 96 6.38 0.85 2.14
N GLU A 97 6.98 1.04 3.31
CA GLU A 97 7.16 -0.04 4.30
C GLU A 97 5.80 -0.57 4.79
N VAL A 98 4.89 0.32 5.19
CA VAL A 98 3.57 -0.10 5.69
C VAL A 98 2.66 -0.58 4.57
N GLU A 99 2.72 0.02 3.38
CA GLU A 99 2.00 -0.44 2.18
C GLU A 99 2.44 -1.85 1.80
N GLY A 100 3.74 -2.14 1.81
CA GLY A 100 4.25 -3.49 1.55
C GLY A 100 3.72 -4.52 2.54
N HIS A 101 3.78 -4.22 3.85
CA HIS A 101 3.19 -5.08 4.88
C HIS A 101 1.68 -5.25 4.73
N LEU A 102 0.96 -4.16 4.40
CA LEU A 102 -0.48 -4.19 4.15
C LEU A 102 -0.82 -5.07 2.95
N ILE A 103 -0.12 -4.92 1.83
CA ILE A 103 -0.34 -5.74 0.63
C ILE A 103 -0.06 -7.21 0.92
N ALA A 104 1.02 -7.53 1.63
CA ALA A 104 1.34 -8.91 1.99
C ALA A 104 0.22 -9.54 2.83
N ARG A 105 -0.24 -8.84 3.87
CA ARG A 105 -1.31 -9.31 4.76
C ARG A 105 -2.66 -9.36 4.05
N ALA A 106 -2.98 -8.37 3.22
CA ALA A 106 -4.20 -8.33 2.43
C ALA A 106 -4.23 -9.47 1.41
N SER A 107 -3.11 -9.74 0.73
CA SER A 107 -2.99 -10.87 -0.20
C SER A 107 -3.26 -12.19 0.50
N GLU A 108 -2.68 -12.42 1.68
CA GLU A 108 -2.94 -13.62 2.48
C GLU A 108 -4.43 -13.82 2.77
N ASN A 109 -5.10 -12.75 3.21
CA ASN A 109 -6.43 -12.84 3.77
C ASN A 109 -7.53 -12.75 2.70
N ILE A 110 -7.29 -11.98 1.62
CA ILE A 110 -8.25 -11.78 0.51
C ILE A 110 -8.04 -12.79 -0.60
N VAL A 111 -6.79 -13.03 -1.03
CA VAL A 111 -6.49 -13.87 -2.20
C VAL A 111 -6.46 -15.35 -1.81
N TYR A 112 -5.83 -15.67 -0.68
CA TYR A 112 -5.67 -17.05 -0.21
C TYR A 112 -6.56 -17.41 0.98
N GLY A 113 -7.20 -16.42 1.59
CA GLY A 113 -8.05 -16.56 2.77
C GLY A 113 -9.52 -16.35 2.46
N SER A 114 -10.31 -16.22 3.54
CA SER A 114 -11.77 -16.03 3.48
C SER A 114 -12.21 -14.62 3.88
N PHE A 115 -11.28 -13.65 3.94
CA PHE A 115 -11.54 -12.31 4.48
C PHE A 115 -12.76 -11.66 3.86
N GLU A 116 -12.90 -11.66 2.54
CA GLU A 116 -14.03 -11.02 1.88
C GLU A 116 -15.37 -11.67 2.27
N ALA A 117 -15.41 -13.00 2.36
CA ALA A 117 -16.61 -13.73 2.75
C ALA A 117 -16.93 -13.49 4.24
N ASP A 118 -15.92 -13.50 5.10
CA ASP A 118 -16.11 -13.32 6.54
C ASP A 118 -16.43 -11.88 6.90
N TRP A 119 -15.82 -10.90 6.22
CA TRP A 119 -16.21 -9.50 6.29
C TRP A 119 -17.68 -9.32 5.90
N LYS A 120 -18.16 -9.97 4.83
CA LYS A 120 -19.57 -9.87 4.41
C LYS A 120 -20.54 -10.43 5.46
N LYS A 121 -20.17 -11.49 6.18
CA LYS A 121 -20.98 -12.11 7.24
C LYS A 121 -21.11 -11.26 8.50
N LEU A 122 -20.16 -10.34 8.77
CA LEU A 122 -20.25 -9.46 9.93
C LEU A 122 -21.48 -8.56 9.84
N ASP A 123 -22.15 -8.38 10.97
CA ASP A 123 -23.18 -7.36 11.11
C ASP A 123 -22.59 -5.96 11.00
N VAL A 124 -23.47 -4.98 10.76
CA VAL A 124 -23.06 -3.60 10.51
C VAL A 124 -22.41 -2.97 11.73
N GLU A 125 -22.87 -3.26 12.95
CA GLU A 125 -22.29 -2.67 14.17
C GLU A 125 -20.88 -3.20 14.40
N LYS A 126 -20.65 -4.50 14.17
CA LYS A 126 -19.32 -5.07 14.27
C LYS A 126 -18.36 -4.48 13.24
N LYS A 127 -18.82 -4.26 12.01
CA LYS A 127 -18.03 -3.53 11.00
C LYS A 127 -17.70 -2.11 11.46
N LYS A 128 -18.66 -1.37 12.04
CA LYS A 128 -18.44 -0.03 12.57
C LYS A 128 -17.36 -0.01 13.67
N GLU A 129 -17.40 -0.96 14.60
CA GLU A 129 -16.37 -1.09 15.65
C GLU A 129 -14.97 -1.29 15.06
N ILE A 130 -14.82 -2.22 14.12
CA ILE A 130 -13.53 -2.54 13.50
C ILE A 130 -13.02 -1.35 12.67
N VAL A 131 -13.91 -0.70 11.91
CA VAL A 131 -13.54 0.49 11.12
C VAL A 131 -13.15 1.66 12.03
N LEU A 132 -13.90 1.91 13.11
CA LEU A 132 -13.57 2.95 14.08
C LEU A 132 -12.20 2.70 14.74
N GLU A 133 -11.91 1.44 15.09
CA GLU A 133 -10.60 1.04 15.60
C GLU A 133 -9.49 1.31 14.58
N GLY A 134 -9.70 0.96 13.31
CA GLY A 134 -8.73 1.22 12.25
C GLY A 134 -8.49 2.71 11.97
N LEU A 135 -9.55 3.53 11.97
CA LEU A 135 -9.45 4.99 11.86
C LEU A 135 -8.68 5.60 13.03
N TYR A 136 -8.92 5.09 14.24
CA TYR A 136 -8.18 5.47 15.44
C TYR A 136 -6.70 5.08 15.34
N ARG A 137 -6.39 3.86 14.92
CA ARG A 137 -4.99 3.40 14.71
C ARG A 137 -4.30 4.28 13.67
N GLY A 138 -4.93 4.49 12.52
CA GLY A 138 -4.41 5.36 11.48
C GLY A 138 -4.16 6.79 11.95
N ALA A 139 -4.99 7.32 12.85
CA ALA A 139 -4.80 8.62 13.48
C ALA A 139 -3.65 8.63 14.51
N CYS A 140 -3.53 7.61 15.34
CA CYS A 140 -2.41 7.49 16.29
C CYS A 140 -1.05 7.41 15.60
N ASP A 141 -1.00 6.84 14.39
CA ASP A 141 0.24 6.68 13.64
C ASP A 141 0.51 7.85 12.69
N ALA A 142 -0.53 8.56 12.23
CA ALA A 142 -0.37 9.66 11.30
C ALA A 142 0.47 10.80 11.89
N PRO A 143 1.39 11.42 11.11
CA PRO A 143 2.17 12.57 11.57
C PRO A 143 1.32 13.76 12.01
N ARG A 144 0.06 13.81 11.57
CA ARG A 144 -0.95 14.81 11.92
C ARG A 144 -2.34 14.19 11.81
N ASP A 145 -3.09 14.14 12.91
CA ASP A 145 -4.52 13.77 12.94
C ASP A 145 -5.37 14.52 11.90
N ASN A 146 -5.03 15.79 11.65
CA ASN A 146 -5.74 16.64 10.70
C ASN A 146 -5.67 16.16 9.25
N SER A 147 -4.75 15.24 8.92
CA SER A 147 -4.63 14.71 7.55
C SER A 147 -5.89 13.96 7.10
N ARG A 148 -6.68 13.43 8.05
CA ARG A 148 -7.96 12.77 7.79
C ARG A 148 -8.96 13.68 7.08
N ILE A 149 -8.94 15.00 7.33
CA ILE A 149 -9.88 15.92 6.66
C ILE A 149 -9.68 15.97 5.14
N SER A 150 -8.52 15.51 4.64
CA SER A 150 -8.21 15.38 3.22
C SER A 150 -8.50 13.98 2.67
N CYS A 151 -9.14 13.12 3.47
CA CYS A 151 -9.47 11.72 3.16
C CYS A 151 -11.00 11.52 3.21
N PRO A 152 -11.77 12.07 2.25
CA PRO A 152 -13.24 11.96 2.24
C PRO A 152 -13.75 10.51 2.22
N GLU A 153 -12.95 9.57 1.72
CA GLU A 153 -13.27 8.15 1.76
C GLU A 153 -13.10 7.49 3.13
N MET A 154 -12.31 8.07 4.04
CA MET A 154 -11.97 7.50 5.35
C MET A 154 -13.05 7.83 6.39
N THR A 155 -14.28 7.41 6.08
CA THR A 155 -15.47 7.49 6.93
C THR A 155 -16.00 6.09 7.17
N ILE A 156 -16.74 5.90 8.28
CA ILE A 156 -17.39 4.61 8.55
C ILE A 156 -18.31 4.23 7.38
N LYS A 157 -19.10 5.19 6.88
CA LYS A 157 -19.99 4.98 5.74
C LYS A 157 -19.23 4.62 4.46
N GLY A 158 -18.13 5.30 4.16
CA GLY A 158 -17.33 5.07 2.95
C GLY A 158 -16.68 3.68 2.94
N LEU A 159 -16.11 3.27 4.06
CA LEU A 159 -15.35 2.02 4.20
C LEU A 159 -16.24 0.77 4.30
N ILE A 160 -17.45 0.89 4.84
CA ILE A 160 -18.41 -0.22 4.98
C ILE A 160 -19.35 -0.33 3.77
N GLY A 161 -19.68 0.79 3.12
CA GLY A 161 -20.67 0.82 2.04
C GLY A 161 -20.22 0.15 0.74
N ASP A 162 -21.03 0.29 -0.31
CA ASP A 162 -20.80 -0.37 -1.60
C ASP A 162 -20.04 0.50 -2.61
N SER A 163 -19.48 1.63 -2.16
CA SER A 163 -18.74 2.55 -3.04
C SER A 163 -17.44 1.93 -3.56
N GLU A 164 -16.84 2.54 -4.58
CA GLU A 164 -15.51 2.15 -5.07
C GLU A 164 -14.39 2.32 -4.02
N TYR A 165 -14.65 3.10 -2.96
CA TYR A 165 -13.74 3.39 -1.86
C TYR A 165 -13.99 2.52 -0.61
N ASN A 166 -14.80 1.47 -0.72
CA ASN A 166 -14.96 0.55 0.40
C ASN A 166 -13.67 -0.21 0.69
N LEU A 167 -13.57 -0.74 1.92
CA LEU A 167 -12.36 -1.42 2.41
C LEU A 167 -11.83 -2.49 1.45
N ILE A 168 -12.69 -3.38 0.96
CA ILE A 168 -12.29 -4.50 0.11
C ILE A 168 -11.74 -3.98 -1.21
N ASN A 169 -12.39 -3.00 -1.82
CA ASN A 169 -11.95 -2.41 -3.09
C ASN A 169 -10.60 -1.69 -2.95
N LEU A 170 -10.40 -0.95 -1.85
CA LEU A 170 -9.12 -0.29 -1.59
C LEU A 170 -7.98 -1.30 -1.40
N LEU A 171 -8.23 -2.39 -0.65
CA LEU A 171 -7.24 -3.46 -0.47
C LEU A 171 -6.93 -4.19 -1.80
N LYS A 172 -7.95 -4.45 -2.63
CA LYS A 172 -7.76 -5.07 -3.96
C LYS A 172 -6.91 -4.18 -4.87
N ARG A 173 -7.15 -2.86 -4.88
CA ARG A 173 -6.32 -1.90 -5.66
C ARG A 173 -4.84 -1.94 -5.26
N LEU A 174 -4.56 -2.05 -3.96
CA LEU A 174 -3.18 -2.20 -3.47
C LEU A 174 -2.55 -3.54 -3.91
N ILE A 175 -3.29 -4.64 -3.83
CA ILE A 175 -2.83 -5.95 -4.30
C ILE A 175 -2.58 -5.94 -5.82
N GLU A 176 -3.43 -5.27 -6.59
CA GLU A 176 -3.24 -5.12 -8.04
C GLU A 176 -2.03 -4.24 -8.38
N HIS A 177 -1.74 -3.24 -7.54
CA HIS A 177 -0.57 -2.37 -7.69
C HIS A 177 0.75 -3.12 -7.49
N ASP A 178 0.88 -3.93 -6.42
CA ASP A 178 2.01 -4.83 -6.23
C ASP A 178 1.56 -6.28 -6.00
N PRO A 179 1.30 -7.03 -7.08
CA PRO A 179 0.77 -8.39 -6.98
C PRO A 179 1.72 -9.40 -6.36
N ILE A 180 3.01 -9.07 -6.22
CA ILE A 180 3.99 -9.96 -5.61
C ILE A 180 3.70 -10.10 -4.12
N GLY A 181 3.31 -9.00 -3.46
CA GLY A 181 2.92 -8.99 -2.04
C GLY A 181 3.96 -9.56 -1.08
N ASN A 182 5.25 -9.32 -1.32
CA ASN A 182 6.36 -9.83 -0.52
C ASN A 182 6.81 -8.88 0.62
N GLY A 183 5.97 -7.90 0.98
CA GLY A 183 6.31 -6.90 1.99
C GLY A 183 7.10 -5.69 1.47
N HIS A 184 7.51 -5.67 0.19
CA HIS A 184 8.36 -4.61 -0.37
C HIS A 184 7.79 -4.05 -1.66
N VAL A 185 7.23 -2.84 -1.60
CA VAL A 185 6.75 -2.14 -2.80
C VAL A 185 7.87 -1.41 -3.52
N GLN A 186 7.78 -1.33 -4.85
CA GLN A 186 8.76 -0.58 -5.67
C GLN A 186 8.41 0.89 -5.84
N GLU A 187 7.12 1.18 -5.88
CA GLU A 187 6.56 2.52 -5.99
C GLU A 187 5.43 2.63 -4.96
N ILE A 188 5.00 3.84 -4.64
CA ILE A 188 3.86 4.05 -3.75
C ILE A 188 2.58 4.04 -4.58
N TYR A 189 1.56 3.34 -4.10
CA TYR A 189 0.22 3.53 -4.62
C TYR A 189 -0.39 4.83 -4.11
N LEU A 190 -0.55 5.82 -5.00
CA LEU A 190 -1.21 7.07 -4.66
C LEU A 190 -2.73 6.95 -4.84
N PHE A 191 -3.47 6.88 -3.74
CA PHE A 191 -4.94 6.83 -3.77
C PHE A 191 -5.50 8.12 -4.41
N ARG A 192 -6.21 7.98 -5.52
CA ARG A 192 -6.76 9.10 -6.29
C ARG A 192 -8.15 9.49 -5.80
N HIS A 193 -8.41 10.79 -5.74
CA HIS A 193 -9.75 11.31 -5.49
C HIS A 193 -9.94 12.62 -6.26
N PRO A 194 -10.97 12.76 -7.12
CA PRO A 194 -11.07 13.87 -8.07
C PRO A 194 -10.91 15.26 -7.43
N TYR A 195 -11.55 15.47 -6.28
CA TYR A 195 -11.49 16.74 -5.56
C TYR A 195 -10.12 17.02 -4.94
N ILE A 196 -9.47 15.99 -4.38
CA ILE A 196 -8.17 16.13 -3.75
C ILE A 196 -7.09 16.32 -4.80
N ASP A 197 -7.15 15.55 -5.88
CA ASP A 197 -6.24 15.67 -7.01
C ASP A 197 -6.28 17.09 -7.57
N HIS A 198 -7.48 17.67 -7.65
CA HIS A 198 -7.67 19.06 -8.04
C HIS A 198 -7.19 20.07 -6.98
N GLU A 199 -7.39 19.80 -5.68
CA GLU A 199 -6.93 20.65 -4.57
C GLU A 199 -5.39 20.67 -4.44
N PHE A 200 -4.74 19.55 -4.76
CA PHE A 200 -3.29 19.36 -4.60
C PHE A 200 -2.50 19.46 -5.91
N ARG A 201 -3.16 19.69 -7.05
CA ARG A 201 -2.46 19.87 -8.33
C ARG A 201 -1.52 21.08 -8.30
N TYR A 202 -0.52 21.03 -9.14
CA TYR A 202 0.39 22.14 -9.44
C TYR A 202 0.79 22.09 -10.91
N THR A 203 1.10 23.23 -11.49
CA THR A 203 1.60 23.31 -12.86
C THR A 203 3.11 23.00 -12.93
N GLU A 204 3.61 22.62 -14.10
CA GLU A 204 5.06 22.43 -14.29
C GLU A 204 5.86 23.73 -14.04
N LYS A 205 5.24 24.88 -14.24
CA LYS A 205 5.83 26.21 -14.02
C LYS A 205 5.81 26.64 -12.55
N ALA A 206 5.10 25.93 -11.68
CA ALA A 206 4.99 26.26 -10.27
C ALA A 206 6.37 26.28 -9.59
N PRO A 207 6.58 27.11 -8.55
CA PRO A 207 7.82 27.09 -7.77
C PRO A 207 8.08 25.69 -7.21
N GLU A 208 9.32 25.21 -7.29
CA GLU A 208 9.73 23.87 -6.82
C GLU A 208 9.30 23.58 -5.36
N LYS A 209 9.33 24.63 -4.53
CA LYS A 209 8.91 24.58 -3.14
C LYS A 209 7.41 24.35 -2.97
N LEU A 210 6.59 24.96 -3.84
CA LEU A 210 5.15 24.71 -3.88
C LEU A 210 4.86 23.27 -4.34
N LYS A 211 5.58 22.79 -5.37
CA LYS A 211 5.45 21.39 -5.83
C LYS A 211 5.76 20.40 -4.69
N ALA A 212 6.89 20.59 -4.01
CA ALA A 212 7.29 19.76 -2.88
C ALA A 212 6.26 19.78 -1.73
N PHE A 213 5.70 20.96 -1.42
CA PHE A 213 4.69 21.09 -0.38
C PHE A 213 3.34 20.43 -0.75
N ARG A 214 2.89 20.59 -1.99
CA ARG A 214 1.67 19.95 -2.48
C ARG A 214 1.83 18.43 -2.49
N TYR A 215 2.98 17.92 -2.94
CA TYR A 215 3.28 16.50 -2.87
C TYR A 215 3.29 15.98 -1.43
N ARG A 216 3.83 16.74 -0.47
CA ARG A 216 3.73 16.40 0.96
C ARG A 216 2.28 16.21 1.41
N SER A 217 1.37 17.06 0.94
CA SER A 217 -0.06 16.97 1.28
C SER A 217 -0.67 15.68 0.72
N THR A 218 -0.29 15.30 -0.50
CA THR A 218 -0.64 14.00 -1.09
C THR A 218 -0.08 12.84 -0.26
N LEU A 219 1.19 12.90 0.17
CA LEU A 219 1.80 11.86 0.98
C LEU A 219 1.15 11.73 2.36
N LEU A 220 0.87 12.82 3.06
CA LEU A 220 0.19 12.79 4.37
C LEU A 220 -1.21 12.18 4.27
N ARG A 221 -1.93 12.46 3.19
CA ARG A 221 -3.20 11.81 2.88
C ARG A 221 -3.00 10.31 2.65
N ASN A 222 -2.04 9.94 1.79
CA ASN A 222 -1.78 8.54 1.47
C ASN A 222 -1.35 7.73 2.71
N TYR A 223 -0.53 8.34 3.55
CA TYR A 223 -0.12 7.81 4.84
C TYR A 223 -1.35 7.48 5.68
N TYR A 224 -2.25 8.45 5.89
CA TYR A 224 -3.45 8.23 6.70
C TYR A 224 -4.30 7.07 6.16
N ILE A 225 -4.48 6.98 4.84
CA ILE A 225 -5.25 5.90 4.21
C ILE A 225 -4.57 4.55 4.43
N VAL A 226 -3.28 4.41 4.07
CA VAL A 226 -2.55 3.14 4.20
C VAL A 226 -2.56 2.64 5.64
N PHE A 227 -2.28 3.51 6.61
CA PHE A 227 -2.28 3.14 8.02
C PHE A 227 -3.68 2.82 8.56
N THR A 228 -4.71 3.52 8.09
CA THR A 228 -6.10 3.19 8.41
C THR A 228 -6.44 1.79 7.90
N LEU A 229 -6.17 1.50 6.62
CA LEU A 229 -6.46 0.19 6.02
C LEU A 229 -5.70 -0.94 6.73
N TYR A 230 -4.44 -0.71 7.08
CA TYR A 230 -3.64 -1.63 7.89
C TYR A 230 -4.27 -1.82 9.28
N GLY A 231 -4.66 -0.74 9.95
CA GLY A 231 -5.32 -0.76 11.25
C GLY A 231 -6.63 -1.56 11.24
N ILE A 232 -7.46 -1.39 10.22
CA ILE A 232 -8.72 -2.12 10.04
C ILE A 232 -8.44 -3.62 9.86
N LEU A 233 -7.51 -3.98 8.97
CA LEU A 233 -7.18 -5.38 8.72
C LEU A 233 -6.59 -6.04 9.97
N ALA A 234 -5.69 -5.35 10.68
CA ALA A 234 -5.13 -5.82 11.93
C ALA A 234 -6.21 -6.00 13.02
N ALA A 235 -7.12 -5.05 13.16
CA ALA A 235 -8.23 -5.13 14.12
C ALA A 235 -9.19 -6.29 13.80
N PHE A 236 -9.52 -6.49 12.52
CA PHE A 236 -10.34 -7.64 12.08
C PHE A 236 -9.70 -8.98 12.46
N LEU A 237 -8.37 -9.08 12.30
CA LEU A 237 -7.61 -10.29 12.61
C LEU A 237 -7.29 -10.46 14.11
N GLY A 238 -7.80 -9.57 14.97
CA GLY A 238 -7.56 -9.62 16.41
C GLY A 238 -6.13 -9.26 16.83
N HIS A 239 -5.37 -8.61 15.95
CA HIS A 239 -4.01 -8.17 16.29
C HIS A 239 -4.05 -6.92 17.16
N GLU A 240 -3.19 -6.89 18.17
CA GLU A 240 -2.96 -5.68 18.97
C GLU A 240 -2.49 -4.51 18.08
N PRO A 241 -2.80 -3.26 18.46
CA PRO A 241 -2.23 -2.10 17.81
C PRO A 241 -0.71 -2.18 17.85
N LEU A 242 -0.06 -1.93 16.71
CA LEU A 242 1.39 -1.72 16.72
C LEU A 242 1.69 -0.55 17.65
N LYS A 243 2.55 -0.77 18.65
CA LYS A 243 3.06 0.33 19.49
C LYS A 243 4.13 1.08 18.70
N LEU A 244 3.73 1.80 17.65
CA LEU A 244 4.63 2.73 16.97
C LEU A 244 4.84 3.91 17.90
N THR A 245 6.10 4.15 18.29
CA THR A 245 6.45 5.40 18.95
C THR A 245 6.80 6.38 17.84
N PRO A 246 6.10 7.53 17.70
CA PRO A 246 6.42 8.50 16.67
C PRO A 246 7.89 8.91 16.77
N ALA A 247 8.68 8.53 15.77
CA ALA A 247 10.09 8.90 15.72
C ALA A 247 10.20 10.35 15.25
N GLN A 248 10.89 11.20 16.02
CA GLN A 248 11.26 12.53 15.54
C GLN A 248 12.54 12.44 14.72
N PHE A 249 12.39 12.58 13.40
CA PHE A 249 13.50 12.89 12.50
C PHE A 249 13.70 14.41 12.51
N SER A 250 14.31 14.95 13.57
CA SER A 250 14.38 16.42 13.72
C SER A 250 15.19 17.07 12.61
N SER A 251 14.54 17.91 11.80
CA SER A 251 15.12 18.84 10.83
C SER A 251 15.60 20.15 11.51
N GLU A 252 16.46 20.05 12.51
CA GLU A 252 17.22 21.24 12.96
C GLU A 252 18.33 21.52 11.95
N SER A 253 17.94 22.13 10.83
CA SER A 253 18.88 22.67 9.86
C SER A 253 19.56 23.91 10.46
N SER A 254 20.87 24.02 10.27
CA SER A 254 21.66 25.17 10.72
C SER A 254 21.53 26.39 9.79
N LEU A 255 20.42 26.51 9.06
CA LEU A 255 20.19 27.63 8.12
C LEU A 255 19.16 28.59 8.72
N ASP A 256 19.63 29.83 8.88
CA ASP A 256 19.01 31.03 9.45
C ASP A 256 17.80 30.79 10.39
N ALA A 257 18.12 30.54 11.66
CA ALA A 257 17.13 30.41 12.73
C ALA A 257 16.23 31.65 12.87
N GLU A 258 16.70 32.84 12.47
CA GLU A 258 15.93 34.08 12.55
C GLU A 258 14.92 34.22 11.40
N GLU A 259 15.29 33.87 10.17
CA GLU A 259 14.34 33.81 9.05
C GLU A 259 13.22 32.78 9.31
N ARG A 260 13.58 31.64 9.92
CA ARG A 260 12.62 30.61 10.35
C ARG A 260 11.67 31.14 11.43
N LYS A 261 12.19 31.80 12.48
CA LYS A 261 11.37 32.41 13.54
C LYS A 261 10.46 33.51 13.00
N ARG A 262 10.96 34.36 12.09
CA ARG A 262 10.20 35.42 11.43
C ARG A 262 9.06 34.83 10.59
N SER A 263 9.35 33.81 9.80
CA SER A 263 8.35 33.12 8.98
C SER A 263 7.29 32.41 9.84
N HIS A 264 7.69 31.73 10.92
CA HIS A 264 6.75 31.14 11.88
C HIS A 264 5.89 32.20 12.58
N ARG A 265 6.46 33.35 12.96
CA ARG A 265 5.71 34.46 13.56
C ARG A 265 4.65 34.97 12.57
N LYS A 266 5.04 35.19 11.32
CA LYS A 266 4.11 35.60 10.25
C LYS A 266 3.02 34.56 10.01
N CYS A 267 3.37 33.27 9.88
CA CYS A 267 2.39 32.19 9.74
C CYS A 267 1.39 32.16 10.90
N ARG A 268 1.87 32.31 12.13
CA ARG A 268 1.04 32.33 13.33
C ARG A 268 0.10 33.54 13.35
N GLU A 269 0.54 34.67 12.82
CA GLU A 269 -0.25 35.91 12.71
C GLU A 269 -1.33 35.79 11.62
N ASP A 270 -0.96 35.29 10.44
CA ASP A 270 -1.88 34.99 9.34
C ASP A 270 -2.94 33.97 9.80
N TYR A 271 -2.51 32.90 10.49
CA TYR A 271 -3.39 31.88 11.07
C TYR A 271 -4.34 32.44 12.14
N LYS A 272 -3.88 33.34 13.01
CA LYS A 272 -4.76 34.01 14.00
C LYS A 272 -5.91 34.76 13.34
N ASN A 273 -5.68 35.28 12.14
CA ASN A 273 -6.60 36.06 11.34
C ASN A 273 -7.41 35.22 10.33
N SER A 274 -7.11 33.92 10.21
CA SER A 274 -7.84 33.00 9.33
C SER A 274 -9.29 32.81 9.79
N PRO A 275 -10.26 32.80 8.87
CA PRO A 275 -11.65 32.44 9.18
C PRO A 275 -11.84 30.96 9.52
N ARG A 276 -10.83 30.10 9.29
CA ARG A 276 -10.84 28.65 9.58
C ARG A 276 -9.74 28.31 10.60
N LYS A 277 -10.06 28.34 11.89
CA LYS A 277 -9.14 27.83 12.93
C LYS A 277 -9.31 26.33 13.05
N VAL A 278 -8.23 25.59 12.82
CA VAL A 278 -8.15 24.15 13.08
C VAL A 278 -7.81 23.95 14.54
N ASP A 279 -8.55 23.12 15.28
CA ASP A 279 -8.17 22.81 16.65
C ASP A 279 -6.83 22.05 16.70
N GLU A 280 -5.78 22.70 17.21
CA GLU A 280 -4.42 22.16 17.36
C GLU A 280 -4.16 21.52 18.72
N SER A 281 -5.14 21.53 19.65
CA SER A 281 -4.96 21.03 21.02
C SER A 281 -4.44 19.58 21.05
N GLN A 282 -4.95 18.73 20.16
CA GLN A 282 -4.52 17.33 20.05
C GLN A 282 -3.15 17.15 19.38
N CYS A 283 -2.76 18.05 18.46
CA CYS A 283 -1.42 18.02 17.87
C CYS A 283 -0.31 18.30 18.89
N MET A 284 -0.63 19.00 19.99
CA MET A 284 0.32 19.30 21.07
C MET A 284 0.51 18.11 22.03
N GLU A 285 -0.51 17.26 22.20
CA GLU A 285 -0.50 16.10 23.10
C GLU A 285 0.44 14.98 22.62
N GLU A 286 0.54 14.79 21.31
CA GLU A 286 1.44 13.82 20.65
C GLU A 286 2.93 14.23 20.71
N GLY A 287 3.21 15.52 20.99
CA GLY A 287 4.57 16.03 21.14
C GLY A 287 5.30 15.58 22.41
N ALA A 288 4.63 14.85 23.31
CA ALA A 288 5.11 14.59 24.68
C ALA A 288 6.05 13.36 24.83
N ARG A 289 6.23 12.52 23.79
CA ARG A 289 7.22 11.41 23.82
C ARG A 289 8.13 11.43 22.60
N LYS A 290 8.99 12.45 22.54
CA LYS A 290 10.01 12.58 21.49
C LYS A 290 11.10 11.53 21.69
N VAL A 291 11.18 10.56 20.79
CA VAL A 291 12.33 9.66 20.65
C VAL A 291 13.06 9.99 19.36
N TYR A 292 14.39 10.02 19.41
CA TYR A 292 15.21 10.19 18.22
C TYR A 292 15.43 8.81 17.61
N ALA A 293 15.34 8.70 16.28
CA ALA A 293 15.56 7.42 15.61
C ALA A 293 16.66 7.50 14.56
N CYS A 294 17.39 6.41 14.38
CA CYS A 294 18.25 6.24 13.23
C CYS A 294 17.40 6.18 11.94
N TYR A 295 17.77 6.98 10.94
CA TYR A 295 17.10 7.03 9.65
C TYR A 295 17.11 5.69 8.88
N ASN A 296 18.19 4.93 9.04
CA ASN A 296 18.38 3.66 8.36
C ASN A 296 17.70 2.50 9.10
N CYS A 297 18.13 2.20 10.33
CA CYS A 297 17.68 1.02 11.07
C CYS A 297 16.53 1.28 12.04
N LYS A 298 16.02 2.51 12.12
CA LYS A 298 14.90 2.92 12.97
C LYS A 298 15.10 2.67 14.47
N SER A 299 16.34 2.40 14.91
CA SER A 299 16.66 2.24 16.33
C SER A 299 16.37 3.55 17.08
N MET A 300 15.51 3.44 18.08
CA MET A 300 15.08 4.57 18.89
C MET A 300 16.02 4.80 20.07
N THR A 301 16.28 6.06 20.38
CA THR A 301 17.07 6.49 21.53
C THR A 301 16.44 7.74 22.14
N LYS A 302 16.45 7.79 23.48
CA LYS A 302 16.07 9.01 24.21
C LYS A 302 17.20 10.04 24.18
N ASP A 303 18.44 9.59 23.96
CA ASP A 303 19.62 10.45 23.93
C ASP A 303 19.95 10.86 22.50
N ARG A 304 19.66 12.12 22.19
CA ARG A 304 19.99 12.76 20.90
C ARG A 304 21.48 12.68 20.56
N THR A 305 22.36 12.72 21.57
CA THR A 305 23.81 12.82 21.37
C THR A 305 24.42 11.51 20.88
N SER A 306 23.72 10.38 21.08
CA SER A 306 24.10 9.06 20.57
C SER A 306 23.95 8.91 19.05
N LEU A 307 23.29 9.85 18.37
CA LEU A 307 23.09 9.83 16.92
C LEU A 307 23.99 10.86 16.21
N LYS A 308 24.58 10.45 15.10
CA LYS A 308 25.40 11.27 14.20
C LYS A 308 24.53 11.85 13.09
N ARG A 309 24.78 13.11 12.71
CA ARG A 309 24.08 13.75 11.59
C ARG A 309 24.79 13.49 10.26
N CYS A 310 24.04 13.51 9.16
CA CYS A 310 24.64 13.61 7.83
C CYS A 310 25.55 14.85 7.75
N GLY A 311 26.81 14.65 7.39
CA GLY A 311 27.80 15.73 7.32
C GLY A 311 27.47 16.81 6.28
N ARG A 312 26.64 16.51 5.27
CA ARG A 312 26.22 17.44 4.22
C ARG A 312 24.97 18.24 4.60
N CYS A 313 23.82 17.57 4.67
CA CYS A 313 22.53 18.26 4.88
C CYS A 313 22.23 18.54 6.35
N LYS A 314 22.81 17.76 7.28
CA LYS A 314 22.52 17.79 8.72
C LYS A 314 21.05 17.55 9.10
N LEU A 315 20.22 17.07 8.17
CA LEU A 315 18.78 16.85 8.37
C LEU A 315 18.42 15.45 8.89
N VAL A 316 19.26 14.45 8.61
CA VAL A 316 19.05 13.04 9.01
C VAL A 316 20.07 12.57 10.03
N TRP A 317 19.66 11.61 10.85
CA TRP A 317 20.39 11.09 12.00
C TRP A 317 20.66 9.59 11.84
N TYR A 318 21.87 9.15 12.21
CA TYR A 318 22.32 7.75 12.11
C TYR A 318 22.95 7.32 13.42
N CYS A 319 22.67 6.11 13.90
CA CYS A 319 23.33 5.58 15.09
C CYS A 319 24.81 5.28 14.83
N THR A 320 25.17 4.89 13.60
CA THR A 320 26.55 4.55 13.24
C THR A 320 26.91 4.97 11.79
N PRO A 321 28.20 5.10 11.45
CA PRO A 321 28.65 5.35 10.08
C PRO A 321 28.19 4.28 9.09
N GLU A 322 28.06 3.03 9.51
CA GLU A 322 27.59 1.93 8.67
C GLU A 322 26.13 2.14 8.28
N CYS A 323 25.29 2.65 9.19
CA CYS A 323 23.92 3.02 8.88
C CYS A 323 23.84 4.17 7.87
N GLN A 324 24.75 5.15 7.97
CA GLN A 324 24.85 6.21 6.97
C GLN A 324 25.30 5.65 5.61
N ALA A 325 26.29 4.76 5.59
CA ALA A 325 26.81 4.17 4.35
C ALA A 325 25.75 3.33 3.61
N LYS A 326 24.95 2.54 4.36
CA LYS A 326 23.83 1.76 3.81
C LYS A 326 22.77 2.65 3.17
N ASP A 327 22.39 3.73 3.85
CA ASP A 327 21.37 4.67 3.36
C ASP A 327 21.88 5.63 2.27
N TRP A 328 23.21 5.79 2.12
CA TRP A 328 23.81 6.80 1.26
C TRP A 328 23.37 6.71 -0.21
N ASN A 329 23.16 5.49 -0.73
CA ASN A 329 22.73 5.30 -2.12
C ASN A 329 21.39 5.96 -2.42
N ASP A 330 20.48 5.97 -1.44
CA ASP A 330 19.19 6.63 -1.55
C ASP A 330 19.28 8.09 -1.10
N HIS A 331 19.90 8.34 0.06
CA HIS A 331 19.99 9.68 0.64
C HIS A 331 20.67 10.69 -0.30
N LYS A 332 21.72 10.28 -1.02
CA LYS A 332 22.44 11.18 -1.93
C LYS A 332 21.57 11.78 -3.03
N LYS A 333 20.45 11.13 -3.40
CA LYS A 333 19.52 11.60 -4.45
C LYS A 333 18.80 12.89 -4.05
N TYR A 334 18.51 13.06 -2.76
CA TYR A 334 17.78 14.22 -2.23
C TYR A 334 18.58 15.05 -1.20
N CYS A 335 19.80 14.62 -0.84
CA CYS A 335 20.69 15.33 0.07
C CYS A 335 21.03 16.73 -0.47
N CYS A 336 20.56 17.79 0.21
CA CYS A 336 20.73 19.19 -0.20
C CYS A 336 20.10 19.54 -1.57
N HIS A 337 19.19 18.72 -2.10
CA HIS A 337 18.63 18.93 -3.42
C HIS A 337 17.61 20.09 -3.43
N LYS A 338 17.80 21.05 -4.34
CA LYS A 338 16.96 22.26 -4.47
C LYS A 338 15.88 22.17 -5.55
N LYS A 339 15.81 21.05 -6.27
CA LYS A 339 14.72 20.74 -7.19
C LYS A 339 13.84 19.66 -6.59
N PHE A 340 12.56 19.71 -6.90
CA PHE A 340 11.59 18.72 -6.51
C PHE A 340 11.40 17.72 -7.65
N ASP A 341 11.62 16.44 -7.35
CA ASP A 341 11.30 15.33 -8.23
C ASP A 341 10.87 14.13 -7.37
N PRO A 342 9.58 13.72 -7.41
CA PRO A 342 9.07 12.57 -6.68
C PRO A 342 9.89 11.30 -6.91
N LYS A 343 10.39 11.08 -8.14
CA LYS A 343 11.11 9.86 -8.52
C LYS A 343 12.45 9.71 -7.79
N LEU A 344 13.05 10.83 -7.39
CA LEU A 344 14.29 10.84 -6.60
C LEU A 344 14.06 10.47 -5.13
N LEU A 345 12.82 10.54 -4.65
CA LEU A 345 12.45 10.27 -3.27
C LEU A 345 12.16 8.77 -3.04
N THR A 346 11.83 8.04 -4.11
CA THR A 346 11.64 6.58 -4.06
C THR A 346 12.98 5.88 -3.79
N PRO A 347 13.07 5.00 -2.78
CA PRO A 347 14.24 4.17 -2.54
C PRO A 347 14.64 3.40 -3.79
N THR A 348 15.94 3.19 -3.98
CA THR A 348 16.42 2.33 -5.05
C THR A 348 16.01 0.90 -4.71
N SER A 349 15.19 0.26 -5.55
CA SER A 349 14.97 -1.17 -5.39
C SER A 349 16.30 -1.88 -5.63
N GLU A 350 16.79 -2.64 -4.66
CA GLU A 350 17.74 -3.72 -4.95
C GLU A 350 17.07 -4.60 -6.02
N GLY A 351 17.74 -4.78 -7.16
CA GLY A 351 17.13 -5.25 -8.39
C GLY A 351 16.21 -6.44 -8.16
N ARG A 352 14.99 -6.39 -8.73
CA ARG A 352 14.18 -7.61 -8.86
C ARG A 352 15.06 -8.65 -9.57
N PRO A 353 15.09 -9.92 -9.11
CA PRO A 353 15.72 -10.97 -9.88
C PRO A 353 15.13 -10.97 -11.28
N ASP A 354 16.01 -11.27 -12.25
CA ASP A 354 15.73 -11.27 -13.68
C ASP A 354 14.39 -11.94 -14.02
N GLN A 355 13.78 -11.48 -15.10
CA GLN A 355 12.58 -12.07 -15.69
C GLN A 355 12.68 -13.61 -15.68
N PHE A 356 11.66 -14.28 -15.12
CA PHE A 356 11.63 -15.75 -15.04
C PHE A 356 11.91 -16.35 -16.43
N ILE A 357 13.00 -17.10 -16.56
CA ILE A 357 13.44 -17.69 -17.83
C ILE A 357 12.37 -18.69 -18.29
N GLY A 358 11.79 -18.45 -19.46
CA GLY A 358 10.70 -19.25 -20.00
C GLY A 358 9.29 -18.76 -19.60
N CYS A 359 9.18 -17.62 -18.91
CA CYS A 359 7.90 -16.95 -18.76
C CYS A 359 7.39 -16.50 -20.14
N PRO A 360 6.22 -16.95 -20.61
CA PRO A 360 5.69 -16.51 -21.88
C PRO A 360 5.16 -15.07 -21.78
N GLU A 361 4.93 -14.42 -22.91
CA GLU A 361 4.06 -13.24 -22.96
C GLU A 361 2.60 -13.67 -22.82
N ALA A 362 1.79 -12.84 -22.17
CA ALA A 362 0.35 -13.09 -22.08
C ALA A 362 -0.30 -12.77 -23.43
N VAL A 363 -1.20 -13.64 -23.90
CA VAL A 363 -1.98 -13.36 -25.11
C VAL A 363 -2.92 -12.17 -24.88
N PRO A 364 -3.23 -11.37 -25.91
CA PRO A 364 -4.17 -10.26 -25.79
C PRO A 364 -5.49 -10.71 -25.15
N GLY A 365 -5.94 -9.98 -24.12
CA GLY A 365 -7.17 -10.27 -23.39
C GLY A 365 -7.01 -11.18 -22.17
N PHE A 366 -5.89 -11.90 -22.03
CA PHE A 366 -5.61 -12.66 -20.81
C PHE A 366 -4.90 -11.77 -19.78
N ILE A 367 -5.57 -11.51 -18.66
CA ILE A 367 -5.01 -10.73 -17.54
C ILE A 367 -4.58 -11.70 -16.45
N ARG A 368 -3.26 -11.73 -16.17
CA ARG A 368 -2.71 -12.52 -15.08
C ARG A 368 -3.20 -11.99 -13.73
N THR A 369 -3.60 -12.91 -12.87
CA THR A 369 -4.05 -12.56 -11.52
C THR A 369 -2.86 -12.17 -10.64
N PRO A 370 -3.09 -11.47 -9.52
CA PRO A 370 -2.04 -11.22 -8.55
C PRO A 370 -1.35 -12.50 -8.05
N ALA A 371 -2.13 -13.56 -7.81
CA ALA A 371 -1.60 -14.87 -7.42
C ALA A 371 -0.67 -15.46 -8.49
N LEU A 372 -1.00 -15.33 -9.77
CA LEU A 372 -0.16 -15.83 -10.86
C LEU A 372 1.12 -15.01 -11.03
N HIS A 373 1.03 -13.68 -10.89
CA HIS A 373 2.22 -12.82 -10.85
C HIS A 373 3.18 -13.20 -9.73
N ARG A 374 2.63 -13.50 -8.55
CA ARG A 374 3.40 -13.99 -7.41
C ARG A 374 4.05 -15.34 -7.68
N GLN A 375 3.34 -16.25 -8.35
CA GLN A 375 3.88 -17.54 -8.76
C GLN A 375 5.06 -17.39 -9.73
N ILE A 376 4.94 -16.49 -10.72
CA ILE A 376 6.02 -16.15 -11.66
C ILE A 376 7.23 -15.54 -10.91
N TRP A 377 6.97 -14.69 -9.91
CA TRP A 377 8.03 -14.08 -9.10
C TRP A 377 8.81 -15.10 -8.27
N TYR A 378 8.16 -16.06 -7.62
CA TYR A 378 8.87 -17.13 -6.90
C TYR A 378 9.77 -17.93 -7.84
N LEU A 379 9.26 -18.29 -9.02
CA LEU A 379 10.04 -19.01 -10.02
C LEU A 379 11.21 -18.19 -10.60
N SER A 380 11.18 -16.86 -10.50
CA SER A 380 12.26 -15.99 -10.97
C SER A 380 13.44 -15.92 -9.99
N LYS A 381 13.27 -16.40 -8.75
CA LYS A 381 14.33 -16.37 -7.73
C LYS A 381 15.49 -17.31 -8.09
N ALA A 382 16.70 -16.89 -7.74
CA ALA A 382 17.92 -17.67 -8.02
C ALA A 382 17.89 -19.06 -7.36
N ASP A 383 17.43 -19.14 -6.12
CA ASP A 383 17.26 -20.42 -5.37
C ASP A 383 16.12 -21.31 -5.90
N SER A 384 15.34 -20.81 -6.86
CA SER A 384 14.15 -21.45 -7.39
C SER A 384 14.30 -21.89 -8.85
N GLN A 385 15.49 -21.72 -9.45
CA GLN A 385 15.73 -22.08 -10.86
C GLN A 385 15.60 -23.59 -11.13
N GLU A 386 15.83 -24.44 -10.13
CA GLU A 386 15.65 -25.88 -10.22
C GLU A 386 14.19 -26.33 -9.99
N ARG A 387 13.32 -25.42 -9.53
CA ARG A 387 11.95 -25.73 -9.14
C ARG A 387 10.98 -25.60 -10.31
N ASP A 388 9.95 -26.44 -10.30
CA ASP A 388 8.95 -26.49 -11.37
C ASP A 388 7.69 -25.69 -11.00
N TYR A 389 7.38 -25.61 -9.70
CA TYR A 389 6.24 -24.84 -9.21
C TYR A 389 6.42 -24.49 -7.72
N HIS A 390 5.60 -23.58 -7.19
CA HIS A 390 5.60 -23.21 -5.78
C HIS A 390 4.16 -23.24 -5.29
N ILE A 391 3.91 -23.87 -4.15
CA ILE A 391 2.60 -23.88 -3.50
C ILE A 391 2.64 -22.96 -2.29
N ASN A 392 1.71 -22.02 -2.24
CA ASN A 392 1.54 -21.14 -1.10
C ASN A 392 0.96 -21.94 0.06
N THR A 393 1.74 -22.08 1.13
CA THR A 393 1.26 -22.68 2.39
C THR A 393 0.91 -21.61 3.42
N LYS A 394 1.63 -20.48 3.37
CA LYS A 394 1.40 -19.24 4.13
C LYS A 394 1.83 -18.03 3.28
N TYR A 395 1.61 -16.80 3.77
CA TYR A 395 1.96 -15.59 3.02
C TYR A 395 3.46 -15.36 2.86
N ASP A 396 4.29 -15.88 3.75
CA ASP A 396 5.75 -15.77 3.73
C ASP A 396 6.43 -17.11 3.43
N HIS A 397 5.66 -18.20 3.33
CA HIS A 397 6.17 -19.54 3.10
C HIS A 397 5.51 -20.22 1.90
N THR A 398 6.34 -20.58 0.94
CA THR A 398 5.98 -21.48 -0.14
C THR A 398 6.69 -22.82 0.01
N LYS A 399 6.06 -23.87 -0.49
CA LYS A 399 6.69 -25.17 -0.70
C LYS A 399 6.91 -25.34 -2.19
N SER A 400 8.16 -25.48 -2.60
CA SER A 400 8.50 -25.72 -3.99
C SER A 400 8.21 -27.17 -4.36
N ILE A 401 7.74 -27.38 -5.59
CA ILE A 401 7.49 -28.67 -6.18
C ILE A 401 8.55 -28.95 -7.25
N LEU A 402 9.04 -30.19 -7.24
CA LEU A 402 9.75 -30.82 -8.34
C LEU A 402 8.80 -31.87 -8.95
N VAL A 403 8.57 -31.77 -10.25
CA VAL A 403 7.74 -32.73 -10.98
C VAL A 403 8.59 -33.91 -11.40
N ASN A 404 8.01 -35.11 -11.37
CA ASN A 404 8.63 -36.34 -11.81
C ASN A 404 9.31 -36.17 -13.19
N PRO A 405 10.57 -36.59 -13.38
CA PRO A 405 11.28 -36.43 -14.65
C PRO A 405 10.53 -36.97 -15.87
N SER A 406 9.72 -38.04 -15.71
CA SER A 406 8.95 -38.64 -16.80
C SER A 406 7.83 -37.75 -17.35
N THR A 407 7.24 -36.89 -16.51
CA THR A 407 6.13 -35.98 -16.88
C THR A 407 6.53 -34.51 -16.89
N LYS A 408 7.79 -34.20 -16.50
CA LYS A 408 8.28 -32.82 -16.33
C LYS A 408 8.13 -31.96 -17.59
N LEU A 409 8.56 -32.43 -18.76
CA LEU A 409 8.47 -31.61 -19.98
C LEU A 409 7.01 -31.33 -20.36
N GLU A 410 6.12 -32.30 -20.15
CA GLU A 410 4.68 -32.09 -20.36
C GLU A 410 4.11 -31.06 -19.38
N PHE A 411 4.48 -31.14 -18.10
CA PHE A 411 4.09 -30.17 -17.09
C PHE A 411 4.57 -28.76 -17.43
N LEU A 412 5.83 -28.60 -17.84
CA LEU A 412 6.40 -27.30 -18.18
C LEU A 412 5.69 -26.66 -19.38
N VAL A 413 5.36 -27.45 -20.41
CA VAL A 413 4.56 -26.99 -21.56
C VAL A 413 3.15 -26.59 -21.12
N ALA A 414 2.48 -27.40 -20.30
CA ALA A 414 1.17 -27.07 -19.75
C ALA A 414 1.22 -25.77 -18.95
N ARG A 415 2.19 -25.63 -18.03
CA ARG A 415 2.41 -24.40 -17.25
C ARG A 415 2.62 -23.18 -18.13
N ARG A 416 3.42 -23.30 -19.20
CA ARG A 416 3.63 -22.19 -20.13
C ARG A 416 2.33 -21.81 -20.85
N ARG A 417 1.57 -22.77 -21.36
CA ARG A 417 0.25 -22.50 -21.99
C ARG A 417 -0.71 -21.82 -21.01
N ALA A 418 -0.78 -22.32 -19.78
CA ALA A 418 -1.59 -21.72 -18.71
C ALA A 418 -1.15 -20.27 -18.40
N MET A 419 0.16 -20.01 -18.26
CA MET A 419 0.70 -18.66 -18.00
C MET A 419 0.54 -17.69 -19.18
N ALA A 420 0.48 -18.20 -20.41
CA ALA A 420 0.29 -17.41 -21.63
C ALA A 420 -1.17 -17.02 -21.85
N SER A 421 -2.10 -17.97 -21.72
CA SER A 421 -3.49 -17.77 -22.15
C SER A 421 -4.56 -18.15 -21.14
N GLY A 422 -4.18 -18.68 -19.97
CA GLY A 422 -5.14 -19.25 -19.04
C GLY A 422 -5.83 -20.49 -19.58
N SER A 423 -5.22 -21.23 -20.52
CA SER A 423 -5.83 -22.42 -21.12
C SER A 423 -6.27 -23.42 -20.05
N VAL A 424 -7.58 -23.66 -20.01
CA VAL A 424 -8.22 -24.50 -18.98
C VAL A 424 -7.69 -25.93 -19.08
N SER A 425 -7.53 -26.46 -20.28
CA SER A 425 -7.01 -27.82 -20.50
C SER A 425 -5.58 -27.98 -19.98
N ALA A 426 -4.73 -26.96 -20.17
CA ALA A 426 -3.39 -26.92 -19.63
C ALA A 426 -3.38 -26.87 -18.09
N ILE A 427 -4.26 -26.09 -17.47
CA ILE A 427 -4.36 -25.99 -16.00
C ILE A 427 -4.79 -27.33 -15.40
N PHE A 428 -5.81 -27.98 -15.98
CA PHE A 428 -6.21 -29.34 -15.57
C PHE A 428 -5.08 -30.34 -15.78
N ARG A 429 -4.31 -30.23 -16.88
CA ARG A 429 -3.19 -31.13 -17.12
C ARG A 429 -2.08 -30.97 -16.08
N MET A 430 -1.75 -29.75 -15.69
CA MET A 430 -0.82 -29.49 -14.58
C MET A 430 -1.30 -30.17 -13.29
N TYR A 431 -2.60 -30.09 -13.01
CA TYR A 431 -3.19 -30.62 -11.79
C TYR A 431 -3.13 -32.15 -11.77
N GLU A 432 -3.50 -32.79 -12.88
CA GLU A 432 -3.41 -34.24 -13.06
C GLU A 432 -1.99 -34.74 -12.87
N ILE A 433 -0.98 -34.04 -13.41
CA ILE A 433 0.42 -34.45 -13.27
C ILE A 433 0.86 -34.36 -11.80
N ILE A 434 0.48 -33.31 -11.07
CA ILE A 434 0.76 -33.21 -9.62
C ILE A 434 0.02 -34.31 -8.84
N GLU A 435 -1.20 -34.65 -9.25
CA GLU A 435 -2.02 -35.68 -8.59
C GLU A 435 -1.41 -37.08 -8.68
N LEU A 436 -0.62 -37.38 -9.74
CA LEU A 436 0.09 -38.66 -9.88
C LEU A 436 1.02 -38.96 -8.70
N ASP A 437 1.65 -37.92 -8.15
CA ASP A 437 2.60 -38.03 -7.03
C ASP A 437 2.02 -37.44 -5.72
N LYS A 438 0.68 -37.38 -5.60
CA LYS A 438 -0.02 -36.72 -4.46
C LYS A 438 0.46 -37.19 -3.09
N ASP A 439 0.80 -38.46 -2.94
CA ASP A 439 1.20 -39.03 -1.65
C ASP A 439 2.53 -38.44 -1.16
N GLU A 440 3.46 -38.15 -2.07
CA GLU A 440 4.72 -37.47 -1.73
C GLU A 440 4.48 -36.01 -1.33
N TYR A 441 3.57 -35.32 -2.04
CA TYR A 441 3.21 -33.94 -1.72
C TYR A 441 2.46 -33.82 -0.38
N ILE A 442 1.56 -34.78 -0.08
CA ILE A 442 0.86 -34.84 1.20
C ILE A 442 1.84 -35.03 2.36
N LYS A 443 2.86 -35.91 2.22
CA LYS A 443 3.90 -36.11 3.26
C LYS A 443 4.64 -34.83 3.61
N VAL A 444 4.86 -33.95 2.63
CA VAL A 444 5.51 -32.65 2.85
C VAL A 444 4.53 -31.53 3.20
N GLY A 445 3.25 -31.84 3.46
CA GLY A 445 2.24 -30.88 3.91
C GLY A 445 1.58 -30.07 2.79
N VAL A 446 1.50 -30.64 1.58
CA VAL A 446 0.82 -30.05 0.42
C VAL A 446 -0.37 -30.95 0.02
N PRO A 447 -1.56 -30.75 0.61
CA PRO A 447 -2.75 -31.51 0.23
C PRO A 447 -3.29 -31.05 -1.13
N MET A 448 -3.93 -31.95 -1.88
CA MET A 448 -4.46 -31.65 -3.22
C MET A 448 -5.54 -30.56 -3.24
N ASP A 449 -6.26 -30.37 -2.14
CA ASP A 449 -7.18 -29.24 -1.99
C ASP A 449 -6.47 -27.88 -2.02
N LEU A 450 -5.26 -27.81 -1.46
CA LEU A 450 -4.45 -26.59 -1.49
C LEU A 450 -3.98 -26.29 -2.92
N VAL A 451 -3.50 -27.32 -3.63
CA VAL A 451 -3.09 -27.22 -5.04
C VAL A 451 -4.26 -26.75 -5.91
N ARG A 452 -5.44 -27.37 -5.73
CA ARG A 452 -6.68 -27.01 -6.45
C ARG A 452 -7.04 -25.54 -6.23
N ARG A 453 -7.15 -25.11 -4.96
CA ARG A 453 -7.49 -23.71 -4.62
C ARG A 453 -6.48 -22.72 -5.19
N GLN A 454 -5.20 -23.07 -5.16
CA GLN A 454 -4.18 -22.20 -5.74
C GLN A 454 -4.37 -22.01 -7.25
N PHE A 455 -4.66 -23.07 -8.01
CA PHE A 455 -4.94 -22.95 -9.44
C PHE A 455 -6.22 -22.15 -9.72
N GLU A 456 -7.27 -22.36 -8.93
CA GLU A 456 -8.52 -21.60 -9.06
C GLU A 456 -8.27 -20.10 -8.91
N VAL A 457 -7.45 -19.71 -7.92
CA VAL A 457 -7.12 -18.31 -7.65
C VAL A 457 -6.13 -17.74 -8.69
N GLU A 458 -5.11 -18.50 -9.08
CA GLU A 458 -4.11 -18.07 -10.07
C GLU A 458 -4.70 -17.82 -11.45
N TYR A 459 -5.65 -18.66 -11.88
CA TYR A 459 -6.19 -18.61 -13.23
C TYR A 459 -7.65 -18.13 -13.30
N ARG A 460 -8.27 -17.79 -12.15
CA ARG A 460 -9.70 -17.40 -12.05
C ARG A 460 -10.64 -18.43 -12.69
N ILE A 461 -10.37 -19.70 -12.44
CA ILE A 461 -11.22 -20.82 -12.91
C ILE A 461 -11.83 -21.55 -11.71
N SER A 462 -12.86 -22.35 -11.95
CA SER A 462 -13.36 -23.32 -10.98
C SER A 462 -12.94 -24.72 -11.43
N MET A 463 -12.19 -25.45 -10.60
CA MET A 463 -11.69 -26.78 -10.95
C MET A 463 -12.75 -27.86 -10.69
N THR A 464 -13.77 -27.89 -11.56
CA THR A 464 -14.87 -28.87 -11.51
C THR A 464 -14.89 -29.80 -12.72
N PRO A 465 -15.52 -30.98 -12.63
CA PRO A 465 -15.71 -31.86 -13.79
C PRO A 465 -16.42 -31.17 -14.95
N SER A 466 -17.41 -30.30 -14.69
CA SER A 466 -18.11 -29.54 -15.73
C SER A 466 -17.21 -28.52 -16.43
N THR A 467 -16.33 -27.84 -15.68
CA THR A 467 -15.33 -26.94 -16.29
C THR A 467 -14.39 -27.72 -17.20
N LYS A 468 -13.93 -28.90 -16.77
CA LYS A 468 -13.06 -29.77 -17.57
C LYS A 468 -13.74 -30.23 -18.87
N GLN A 469 -15.01 -30.63 -18.78
CA GLN A 469 -15.78 -31.09 -19.95
C GLN A 469 -16.07 -29.97 -20.95
N SER A 470 -16.23 -28.74 -20.46
CA SER A 470 -16.50 -27.56 -21.30
C SER A 470 -15.23 -26.98 -21.94
N ALA A 471 -14.05 -27.40 -21.45
CA ALA A 471 -12.78 -26.94 -21.99
C ALA A 471 -12.43 -27.66 -23.29
N GLU A 472 -11.58 -27.03 -24.11
CA GLU A 472 -10.95 -27.71 -25.23
C GLU A 472 -10.19 -28.98 -24.75
N PRO A 473 -10.15 -30.06 -25.54
CA PRO A 473 -9.35 -31.22 -25.18
C PRO A 473 -7.86 -30.86 -25.04
N TRP A 474 -7.17 -31.49 -24.09
CA TRP A 474 -5.72 -31.35 -23.98
C TRP A 474 -5.05 -31.83 -25.26
N THR A 475 -4.25 -30.96 -25.88
CA THR A 475 -3.41 -31.30 -27.02
C THR A 475 -2.01 -31.65 -26.50
N PRO A 476 -1.47 -32.83 -26.83
CA PRO A 476 -0.11 -33.19 -26.42
C PRO A 476 0.94 -32.14 -26.85
N PRO A 477 2.04 -31.99 -26.11
CA PRO A 477 3.11 -31.07 -26.49
C PRO A 477 3.66 -31.36 -27.89
N THR A 478 3.81 -30.31 -28.70
CA THR A 478 4.48 -30.43 -30.00
C THR A 478 5.99 -30.62 -29.80
N ALA A 479 6.67 -31.24 -30.77
CA ALA A 479 8.13 -31.39 -30.72
C ALA A 479 8.86 -30.05 -30.53
N ARG A 480 8.33 -28.98 -31.13
CA ARG A 480 8.85 -27.62 -30.97
C ARG A 480 8.73 -27.13 -29.52
N GLU A 481 7.56 -27.24 -28.91
CA GLU A 481 7.35 -26.83 -27.52
C GLU A 481 8.26 -27.60 -26.55
N ILE A 482 8.42 -28.91 -26.78
CA ILE A 482 9.31 -29.75 -25.98
C ILE A 482 10.77 -29.26 -26.07
N VAL A 483 11.24 -28.96 -27.29
CA VAL A 483 12.61 -28.44 -27.51
C VAL A 483 12.80 -27.08 -26.85
N GLU A 484 11.82 -26.18 -26.98
CA GLU A 484 11.85 -24.85 -26.35
C GLU A 484 11.89 -24.97 -24.81
N GLU A 485 10.99 -25.74 -24.19
CA GLU A 485 10.97 -25.91 -22.73
C GLU A 485 12.24 -26.54 -22.20
N ARG A 486 12.80 -27.52 -22.93
CA ARG A 486 14.07 -28.12 -22.56
C ARG A 486 15.20 -27.09 -22.62
N ALA A 487 15.21 -26.20 -23.62
CA ALA A 487 16.20 -25.13 -23.72
C ALA A 487 16.08 -24.13 -22.57
N TYR A 488 14.86 -23.73 -22.19
CA TYR A 488 14.63 -22.87 -21.03
C TYR A 488 15.06 -23.53 -19.73
N LEU A 489 14.73 -24.80 -19.50
CA LEU A 489 15.16 -25.56 -18.34
C LEU A 489 16.69 -25.63 -18.25
N LEU A 490 17.38 -25.95 -19.34
CA LEU A 490 18.85 -25.95 -19.37
C LEU A 490 19.43 -24.57 -19.05
N LYS A 491 18.84 -23.50 -19.59
CA LYS A 491 19.27 -22.13 -19.29
C LYS A 491 19.08 -21.78 -17.81
N ARG A 492 17.96 -22.19 -17.20
CA ARG A 492 17.70 -22.02 -15.75
C ARG A 492 18.77 -22.73 -14.91
N LEU A 493 18.99 -24.02 -15.17
CA LEU A 493 19.94 -24.83 -14.37
C LEU A 493 21.39 -24.36 -14.52
N ARG A 494 21.79 -23.91 -15.71
CA ARG A 494 23.12 -23.32 -15.95
C ARG A 494 23.31 -22.01 -15.19
N SER A 495 22.26 -21.19 -15.05
CA SER A 495 22.36 -19.90 -14.34
C SER A 495 22.72 -20.06 -12.85
N VAL A 496 22.50 -21.25 -12.28
CA VAL A 496 22.78 -21.56 -10.87
C VAL A 496 23.93 -22.56 -10.70
N ASN A 497 24.67 -22.88 -11.77
CA ASN A 497 25.73 -23.90 -11.76
C ASN A 497 25.29 -25.23 -11.11
N SER A 498 24.06 -25.67 -11.40
CA SER A 498 23.52 -26.91 -10.84
C SER A 498 24.43 -28.10 -11.20
N SER A 499 24.82 -28.90 -10.20
CA SER A 499 25.57 -30.15 -10.41
C SER A 499 24.71 -31.25 -11.01
N ASP A 500 23.39 -31.11 -10.95
CA ASP A 500 22.43 -32.19 -11.18
C ASP A 500 21.69 -32.03 -12.51
N ILE A 501 22.29 -31.31 -13.48
CA ILE A 501 21.69 -31.03 -14.79
C ILE A 501 21.20 -32.31 -15.48
N ASP A 502 22.01 -33.37 -15.45
CA ASP A 502 21.69 -34.63 -16.12
C ASP A 502 20.54 -35.40 -15.43
N LEU A 503 20.30 -35.16 -14.14
CA LEU A 503 19.18 -35.74 -13.38
C LEU A 503 17.89 -34.93 -13.56
N LEU A 504 18.01 -33.60 -13.67
CA LEU A 504 16.88 -32.68 -13.68
C LEU A 504 16.30 -32.43 -15.07
N VAL A 505 17.07 -32.67 -16.14
CA VAL A 505 16.66 -32.49 -17.54
C VAL A 505 16.28 -33.83 -18.14
N PRO A 506 15.00 -34.07 -18.45
CA PRO A 506 14.59 -35.31 -19.09
C PRO A 506 15.23 -35.46 -20.48
N PRO A 507 15.54 -36.70 -20.92
CA PRO A 507 15.96 -36.95 -22.29
C PRO A 507 14.86 -36.54 -23.27
N LEU A 508 15.24 -36.14 -24.48
CA LEU A 508 14.25 -35.90 -25.52
C LEU A 508 13.49 -37.20 -25.79
N PRO A 509 12.15 -37.16 -25.92
CA PRO A 509 11.40 -38.34 -26.33
C PRO A 509 11.92 -38.78 -27.69
N VAL A 510 12.20 -40.08 -27.82
CA VAL A 510 12.55 -40.69 -29.10
C VAL A 510 11.32 -40.54 -29.99
N LEU A 511 11.37 -39.59 -30.93
CA LEU A 511 10.35 -39.44 -31.96
C LEU A 511 10.29 -40.76 -32.73
N ARG A 512 9.21 -41.51 -32.53
CA ARG A 512 8.89 -42.69 -33.33
C ARG A 512 8.14 -42.28 -34.59
#